data_AF-A0A6M3KQQ4-F1
#
_entry.id   AF-A0A6M3KQQ4-F1
#
_cell.length_a   1.000
_cell.length_b   1.000
_cell.length_c   1.000
_cell.angle_alpha   90.00
_cell.angle_beta   90.00
_cell.angle_gamma   90.00
#
_symmetry.space_group_name_H-M   'P 1'
#
loop_
_entity.id
_entity.type
_entity.pdbx_description
1 polymer ?
#
loop_
_entity_poly.entity_id
_entity_poly.type
_entity_poly.pdbx_seq_one_letter_code
_entity_poly.pdbx_strand_id
1 'polypeptide(L)'
;MKWNQKREFRLWTWIFIILGIEALLLLVLFCGGCADNSFGLRFQASEAQKESAELTYLLAKKVNEQGSDPQSDVSRKIVNGTETSLIYVGRPKQMPDVAEFDTINEQAGLDAAERPDVGGILDAVLELGLGITAVLGGAGGVKLAQSLRNMHAKAKGFTEVVKNNEVFKGLCPPEMWEMFKDAQAQQSEPTRMLVAETKTK
;
A
#
# COMPACT_ATOMS: atom_id res chain seq x y z
N MET A 1 0.54 22.95 54.33
CA MET A 1 1.57 22.05 53.76
C MET A 1 1.01 20.93 52.85
N LYS A 2 -0.17 20.35 53.10
CA LYS A 2 -0.76 19.26 52.26
C LYS A 2 -1.20 19.64 50.83
N TRP A 3 -1.34 20.94 50.52
CA TRP A 3 -1.87 21.39 49.23
C TRP A 3 -0.85 21.29 48.07
N ASN A 4 0.44 21.52 48.34
CA ASN A 4 1.49 21.38 47.32
C ASN A 4 1.73 19.92 46.90
N GLN A 5 1.64 18.99 47.85
CA GLN A 5 1.89 17.57 47.60
C GLN A 5 0.87 16.94 46.61
N LYS A 6 -0.39 17.42 46.63
CA LYS A 6 -1.44 16.96 45.72
C LYS A 6 -1.28 17.52 44.30
N ARG A 7 -0.70 18.73 44.16
CA ARG A 7 -0.41 19.34 42.85
C ARG A 7 0.74 18.64 42.15
N GLU A 8 1.81 18.34 42.90
CA GLU A 8 2.96 17.60 42.36
C GLU A 8 2.56 16.21 41.89
N PHE A 9 1.78 15.47 42.67
CA PHE A 9 1.32 14.14 42.28
C PHE A 9 0.52 14.15 40.96
N ARG A 10 -0.38 15.13 40.77
CA ARG A 10 -1.12 15.27 39.50
C ARG A 10 -0.19 15.62 38.35
N LEU A 11 0.80 16.49 38.55
CA LEU A 11 1.77 16.87 37.52
C LEU A 11 2.60 15.67 37.05
N TRP A 12 3.12 14.87 37.98
CA TRP A 12 3.84 13.64 37.66
C TRP A 12 2.97 12.63 36.91
N THR A 13 1.70 12.47 37.30
CA THR A 13 0.76 11.58 36.62
C THR A 13 0.57 11.98 35.15
N TRP A 14 0.40 13.27 34.85
CA TRP A 14 0.27 13.76 33.47
C TRP A 14 1.55 13.57 32.66
N ILE A 15 2.73 13.77 33.27
CA ILE A 15 4.02 13.54 32.60
C ILE A 15 4.17 12.07 32.19
N PHE A 16 3.84 11.13 33.09
CA PHE A 16 3.91 9.69 32.76
C PHE A 16 2.92 9.29 31.67
N ILE A 17 1.72 9.88 31.65
CA ILE A 17 0.73 9.61 30.60
C ILE A 17 1.23 10.12 29.24
N ILE A 18 1.78 11.34 29.18
CA ILE A 18 2.32 11.91 27.94
C ILE A 18 3.49 11.08 27.42
N LEU A 19 4.46 10.74 28.29
CA LEU A 19 5.60 9.90 27.91
C LEU A 19 5.16 8.49 27.48
N GLY A 20 4.13 7.93 28.11
CA GLY A 20 3.56 6.64 27.71
C GLY A 20 2.90 6.68 26.33
N ILE A 21 2.18 7.76 26.01
CA ILE A 21 1.56 7.96 24.69
C ILE A 21 2.64 8.19 23.62
N GLU A 22 3.65 9.00 23.88
CA GLU A 22 4.78 9.20 22.96
C GLU A 22 5.54 7.90 22.71
N ALA A 23 5.83 7.13 23.76
CA ALA A 23 6.49 5.83 23.62
C ALA A 23 5.63 4.83 22.83
N LEU A 24 4.31 4.82 23.03
CA LEU A 24 3.39 3.97 22.26
C LEU A 24 3.31 4.38 20.79
N LEU A 25 3.24 5.69 20.50
CA LEU A 25 3.25 6.20 19.13
C LEU A 25 4.57 5.90 18.42
N LEU A 26 5.70 6.09 19.11
CA LEU A 26 7.01 5.70 18.60
C LEU A 26 7.11 4.18 18.39
N LEU A 27 6.56 3.37 19.30
CA LEU A 27 6.50 1.92 19.14
C LEU A 27 5.67 1.52 17.91
N VAL A 28 4.50 2.13 17.69
CA VAL A 28 3.67 1.86 16.49
C VAL A 28 4.38 2.27 15.20
N LEU A 29 5.09 3.40 15.21
CA LEU A 29 5.90 3.86 14.08
C LEU A 29 7.12 2.98 13.82
N PHE A 30 7.82 2.52 14.87
CA PHE A 30 8.98 1.64 14.75
C PHE A 30 8.61 0.19 14.40
N CYS A 31 7.53 -0.36 14.97
CA CYS A 31 7.03 -1.68 14.63
C CYS A 31 6.40 -1.73 13.23
N GLY A 32 5.97 -0.59 12.68
CA GLY A 32 5.50 -0.47 11.29
C GLY A 32 6.61 -0.21 10.25
N GLY A 33 7.87 -0.03 10.66
CA GLY A 33 8.94 0.52 9.80
C GLY A 33 10.14 -0.39 9.50
N CYS A 34 10.21 -1.62 10.04
CA CYS A 34 11.39 -2.48 9.88
C CYS A 34 11.16 -3.64 8.90
N ALA A 35 10.77 -3.33 7.66
CA ALA A 35 11.04 -4.15 6.46
C ALA A 35 10.67 -3.33 5.22
N ASP A 36 11.68 -2.89 4.46
CA ASP A 36 11.59 -2.36 3.09
C ASP A 36 10.32 -1.55 2.74
N ASN A 37 10.34 -0.25 3.05
CA ASN A 37 9.55 0.83 2.43
C ASN A 37 8.08 0.57 2.12
N SER A 38 7.42 -0.26 2.92
CA SER A 38 5.98 -0.41 2.89
C SER A 38 5.51 -0.36 4.32
N PHE A 39 4.67 0.62 4.64
CA PHE A 39 3.57 0.39 5.57
C PHE A 39 2.62 -0.64 4.92
N GLY A 40 3.15 -1.80 4.57
CA GLY A 40 2.49 -2.85 3.84
C GLY A 40 1.83 -3.68 4.90
N LEU A 41 0.67 -3.22 5.36
CA LEU A 41 -0.36 -4.12 5.85
C LEU A 41 -0.63 -5.11 4.71
N ARG A 42 0.22 -6.14 4.60
CA ARG A 42 0.04 -7.24 3.67
C ARG A 42 -1.06 -8.06 4.28
N PHE A 43 -2.29 -7.72 3.90
CA PHE A 43 -3.42 -8.56 4.21
C PHE A 43 -3.11 -9.97 3.73
N GLN A 44 -3.17 -10.90 4.67
CA GLN A 44 -2.91 -12.30 4.37
C GLN A 44 -3.88 -12.74 3.27
N ALA A 45 -3.37 -13.48 2.29
CA ALA A 45 -4.23 -14.04 1.25
C ALA A 45 -5.31 -14.92 1.90
N SER A 46 -6.54 -14.84 1.39
CA SER A 46 -7.61 -15.74 1.81
C SER A 46 -7.28 -17.17 1.40
N GLU A 47 -7.97 -18.15 1.98
CA GLU A 47 -7.76 -19.56 1.59
C GLU A 47 -8.13 -19.76 0.11
N ALA A 48 -9.23 -19.19 -0.39
CA ALA A 48 -9.61 -19.26 -1.80
C ALA A 48 -8.51 -18.69 -2.74
N GLN A 49 -7.83 -17.62 -2.33
CA GLN A 49 -6.72 -17.05 -3.10
C GLN A 49 -5.49 -17.97 -3.13
N LYS A 50 -5.19 -18.65 -2.02
CA LYS A 50 -4.11 -19.65 -1.98
C LYS A 50 -4.45 -20.88 -2.81
N GLU A 51 -5.69 -21.34 -2.75
CA GLU A 51 -6.21 -22.46 -3.54
C GLU A 51 -6.17 -22.14 -5.04
N SER A 52 -6.63 -20.96 -5.45
CA SER A 52 -6.54 -20.50 -6.85
C SER A 52 -5.09 -20.42 -7.35
N ALA A 53 -4.16 -19.90 -6.52
CA ALA A 53 -2.74 -19.84 -6.85
C ALA A 53 -2.11 -21.24 -7.00
N GLU A 54 -2.44 -22.17 -6.10
CA GLU A 54 -1.96 -23.56 -6.16
C GLU A 54 -2.51 -24.26 -7.42
N LEU A 55 -3.81 -24.13 -7.71
CA LEU A 55 -4.40 -24.72 -8.92
C LEU A 55 -3.77 -24.15 -10.20
N THR A 56 -3.52 -22.83 -10.23
CA THR A 56 -2.86 -22.17 -11.37
C THR A 56 -1.46 -22.74 -11.60
N TYR A 57 -0.70 -22.95 -10.52
CA TYR A 57 0.61 -23.61 -10.58
C TYR A 57 0.52 -25.07 -11.07
N LEU A 58 -0.44 -25.85 -10.57
CA LEU A 58 -0.64 -27.24 -10.99
C LEU A 58 -1.04 -27.35 -12.46
N LEU A 59 -1.91 -26.45 -12.93
CA LEU A 59 -2.30 -26.34 -14.33
C LEU A 59 -1.09 -25.97 -15.21
N ALA A 60 -0.29 -24.98 -14.80
CA ALA A 60 0.93 -24.61 -15.50
C ALA A 60 1.90 -25.79 -15.61
N LYS A 61 2.09 -26.54 -14.52
CA LYS A 61 2.94 -27.74 -14.49
C LYS A 61 2.41 -28.81 -15.43
N LYS A 62 1.10 -29.09 -15.40
CA LYS A 62 0.45 -30.06 -16.29
C LYS A 62 0.60 -29.66 -17.76
N VAL A 63 0.45 -28.38 -18.10
CA VAL A 63 0.67 -27.87 -19.46
C VAL A 63 2.14 -28.02 -19.88
N ASN A 64 3.10 -27.78 -19.00
CA ASN A 64 4.52 -27.99 -19.29
C ASN A 64 4.88 -29.48 -19.50
N GLU A 65 4.16 -30.39 -18.87
CA GLU A 65 4.40 -31.84 -18.99
C GLU A 65 3.65 -32.50 -20.15
N GLN A 66 2.41 -32.07 -20.41
CA GLN A 66 1.45 -32.77 -21.28
C GLN A 66 0.79 -31.87 -22.33
N GLY A 67 1.19 -30.60 -22.39
CA GLY A 67 0.62 -29.64 -23.33
C GLY A 67 1.04 -29.89 -24.78
N SER A 68 0.57 -29.01 -25.66
CA SER A 68 0.89 -29.06 -27.10
C SER A 68 2.36 -28.79 -27.42
N ASP A 69 3.09 -28.16 -26.50
CA ASP A 69 4.52 -27.86 -26.61
C ASP A 69 5.21 -28.06 -25.24
N PRO A 70 5.41 -29.32 -24.82
CA PRO A 70 5.91 -29.65 -23.49
C PRO A 70 7.40 -29.29 -23.37
N GLN A 71 7.81 -28.85 -22.18
CA GLN A 71 9.20 -28.47 -21.85
C GLN A 71 9.79 -27.31 -22.67
N SER A 72 8.95 -26.57 -23.40
CA SER A 72 9.36 -25.35 -24.09
C SER A 72 9.83 -24.28 -23.12
N ASP A 73 10.65 -23.35 -23.60
CA ASP A 73 11.16 -22.27 -22.75
C ASP A 73 10.03 -21.42 -22.14
N VAL A 74 8.94 -21.22 -22.90
CA VAL A 74 7.75 -20.49 -22.45
C VAL A 74 7.01 -21.23 -21.35
N SER A 75 6.74 -22.53 -21.54
CA SER A 75 6.00 -23.32 -20.54
C SER A 75 6.78 -23.44 -19.23
N ARG A 76 8.10 -23.61 -19.27
CA ARG A 76 8.95 -23.55 -18.06
C ARG A 76 8.90 -22.19 -17.35
N LYS A 77 8.91 -21.08 -18.10
CA LYS A 77 8.80 -19.73 -17.52
C LYS A 77 7.46 -19.51 -16.83
N ILE A 78 6.37 -20.03 -17.40
CA ILE A 78 5.04 -19.98 -16.76
C ILE A 78 5.02 -20.79 -15.46
N VAL A 79 5.59 -21.99 -15.45
CA VAL A 79 5.71 -22.81 -14.22
C VAL A 79 6.50 -22.05 -13.14
N ASN A 80 7.68 -21.52 -13.49
CA ASN A 80 8.50 -20.78 -12.51
C ASN A 80 7.79 -19.51 -12.01
N GLY A 81 7.11 -18.79 -12.90
CA GLY A 81 6.36 -17.58 -12.53
C GLY A 81 5.17 -17.86 -11.61
N THR A 82 4.43 -18.94 -11.88
CA THR A 82 3.30 -19.37 -11.04
C THR A 82 3.78 -19.96 -9.70
N GLU A 83 4.91 -20.68 -9.68
CA GLU A 83 5.54 -21.14 -8.44
C GLU A 83 5.99 -19.99 -7.54
N THR A 84 6.65 -18.98 -8.12
CA THR A 84 7.06 -17.79 -7.39
C THR A 84 5.85 -17.06 -6.81
N SER A 85 4.77 -16.96 -7.59
CA SER A 85 3.52 -16.36 -7.15
C SER A 85 2.89 -17.15 -5.99
N LEU A 86 2.92 -18.49 -6.06
CA LEU A 86 2.45 -19.38 -5.01
C LEU A 86 3.27 -19.26 -3.72
N ILE A 87 4.60 -19.12 -3.82
CA ILE A 87 5.47 -18.85 -2.66
C ILE A 87 5.11 -17.52 -2.01
N TYR A 88 4.83 -16.49 -2.81
CA TYR A 88 4.44 -15.18 -2.31
C TYR A 88 3.07 -15.18 -1.63
N VAL A 89 2.08 -15.85 -2.22
CA VAL A 89 0.70 -15.95 -1.70
C VAL A 89 0.61 -16.91 -0.50
N GLY A 90 1.48 -17.94 -0.47
CA GLY A 90 1.45 -19.04 0.48
C GLY A 90 0.61 -20.21 -0.03
N ARG A 91 0.89 -21.42 0.49
CA ARG A 91 0.17 -22.64 0.12
C ARG A 91 -1.15 -22.79 0.90
N PRO A 92 -2.19 -23.36 0.30
CA PRO A 92 -3.45 -23.60 0.97
C PRO A 92 -3.30 -24.70 2.03
N LYS A 93 -4.19 -24.71 3.04
CA LYS A 93 -4.17 -25.74 4.09
C LYS A 93 -4.60 -27.11 3.59
N GLN A 94 -5.49 -27.13 2.59
CA GLN A 94 -6.00 -28.34 1.96
C GLN A 94 -5.70 -28.26 0.47
N MET A 95 -5.42 -29.41 -0.15
CA MET A 95 -5.16 -29.46 -1.58
C MET A 95 -6.49 -29.29 -2.33
N PRO A 96 -6.65 -28.26 -3.17
CA PRO A 96 -7.91 -27.99 -3.85
C PRO A 96 -8.18 -29.02 -4.95
N ASP A 97 -9.47 -29.31 -5.19
CA ASP A 97 -9.88 -30.10 -6.34
C ASP A 97 -9.84 -29.24 -7.61
N VAL A 98 -9.24 -29.78 -8.67
CA VAL A 98 -9.16 -29.13 -9.98
C VAL A 98 -10.56 -28.92 -10.59
N ALA A 99 -11.53 -29.76 -10.23
CA ALA A 99 -12.92 -29.61 -10.66
C ALA A 99 -13.58 -28.32 -10.13
N GLU A 100 -13.07 -27.77 -9.03
CA GLU A 100 -13.63 -26.57 -8.38
C GLU A 100 -12.94 -25.27 -8.83
N PHE A 101 -12.04 -25.34 -9.81
CA PHE A 101 -11.21 -24.20 -10.23
C PHE A 101 -12.01 -22.92 -10.49
N ASP A 102 -13.09 -23.01 -11.28
CA ASP A 102 -13.87 -21.83 -11.64
C ASP A 102 -14.54 -21.19 -10.41
N THR A 103 -15.06 -22.02 -9.50
CA THR A 103 -15.72 -21.55 -8.26
C THR A 103 -14.72 -20.93 -7.29
N ILE A 104 -13.58 -21.59 -7.08
CA ILE A 104 -12.49 -21.09 -6.23
C ILE A 104 -11.94 -19.78 -6.79
N ASN A 105 -11.78 -19.68 -8.11
CA ASN A 105 -11.26 -18.48 -8.74
C ASN A 105 -12.23 -17.30 -8.70
N GLU A 106 -13.54 -17.55 -8.84
CA GLU A 106 -14.57 -16.54 -8.63
C GLU A 106 -14.55 -16.02 -7.19
N GLN A 107 -14.53 -16.92 -6.20
CA GLN A 107 -14.45 -16.54 -4.79
C GLN A 107 -13.15 -15.79 -4.47
N ALA A 108 -12.01 -16.23 -5.00
CA ALA A 108 -10.73 -15.53 -4.84
C ALA A 108 -10.76 -14.10 -5.40
N GLY A 109 -11.51 -13.89 -6.50
CA GLY A 109 -11.78 -12.59 -7.09
C GLY A 109 -12.66 -11.70 -6.21
N LEU A 110 -13.72 -12.25 -5.64
CA LEU A 110 -14.58 -11.54 -4.67
C LEU A 110 -13.79 -11.14 -3.42
N ASP A 111 -13.03 -12.08 -2.84
CA ASP A 111 -12.16 -11.82 -1.68
C ASP A 111 -11.10 -10.76 -1.99
N ALA A 112 -10.59 -10.71 -3.23
CA ALA A 112 -9.64 -9.70 -3.67
C ALA A 112 -10.28 -8.32 -3.79
N ALA A 113 -11.53 -8.25 -4.23
CA ALA A 113 -12.31 -7.01 -4.33
C ALA A 113 -12.71 -6.46 -2.94
N GLU A 114 -12.89 -7.33 -1.95
CA GLU A 114 -13.18 -6.94 -0.56
C GLU A 114 -11.94 -6.51 0.23
N ARG A 115 -10.73 -6.65 -0.33
CA ARG A 115 -9.52 -6.23 0.37
C ARG A 115 -9.58 -4.73 0.67
N PRO A 116 -9.30 -4.32 1.92
CA PRO A 116 -9.26 -2.92 2.27
C PRO A 116 -8.29 -2.17 1.36
N ASP A 117 -8.75 -1.06 0.79
CA ASP A 117 -7.87 -0.16 0.07
C ASP A 117 -6.77 0.34 1.03
N VAL A 118 -5.53 -0.10 0.79
CA VAL A 118 -4.37 0.30 1.59
C VAL A 118 -4.22 1.81 1.59
N GLY A 119 -4.58 2.48 0.47
CA GLY A 119 -4.66 3.94 0.40
C GLY A 119 -5.68 4.51 1.37
N GLY A 120 -6.91 3.99 1.36
CA GLY A 120 -7.96 4.36 2.30
C GLY A 120 -7.60 4.15 3.78
N ILE A 121 -6.88 3.06 4.12
CA ILE A 121 -6.40 2.84 5.49
C ILE A 121 -5.36 3.88 5.88
N LEU A 122 -4.39 4.17 5.00
CA LEU A 122 -3.39 5.19 5.27
C LEU A 122 -4.03 6.57 5.44
N ASP A 123 -5.02 6.90 4.61
CA ASP A 123 -5.82 8.13 4.73
C ASP A 123 -6.52 8.20 6.09
N ALA A 124 -7.13 7.09 6.55
CA ALA A 124 -7.80 7.01 7.85
C ALA A 124 -6.84 7.12 9.04
N VAL A 125 -5.67 6.46 8.97
CA VAL A 125 -4.64 6.55 10.01
C VAL A 125 -4.07 7.97 10.09
N LEU A 126 -3.82 8.60 8.94
CA LEU A 126 -3.40 9.99 8.88
C LEU A 126 -4.45 10.91 9.52
N GLU A 127 -5.72 10.74 9.18
CA GLU A 127 -6.81 11.55 9.75
C GLU A 127 -6.92 11.38 11.28
N LEU A 128 -6.77 10.15 11.78
CA LEU A 128 -6.72 9.88 13.22
C LEU A 128 -5.53 10.61 13.88
N GLY A 129 -4.33 10.53 13.28
CA GLY A 129 -3.14 11.21 13.77
C GLY A 129 -3.28 12.74 13.80
N LEU A 130 -3.93 13.31 12.77
CA LEU A 130 -4.27 14.74 12.71
C LEU A 130 -5.28 15.12 13.79
N GLY A 131 -6.28 14.28 14.04
CA GLY A 131 -7.25 14.46 15.12
C GLY A 131 -6.60 14.48 16.50
N ILE A 132 -5.71 13.52 16.79
CA ILE A 132 -4.95 13.47 18.05
C ILE A 132 -4.08 14.72 18.20
N THR A 133 -3.36 15.11 17.13
CA THR A 133 -2.50 16.30 17.12
C THR A 133 -3.30 17.59 17.37
N ALA A 134 -4.51 17.69 16.81
CA ALA A 134 -5.40 18.82 17.05
C ALA A 134 -5.90 18.89 18.49
N VAL A 135 -6.31 17.75 19.07
CA VAL A 135 -6.83 17.68 20.45
C VAL A 135 -5.73 17.97 21.47
N LEU A 136 -4.54 17.37 21.33
CA LEU A 136 -3.45 17.53 22.28
C LEU A 136 -2.69 18.85 22.12
N GLY A 137 -2.57 19.37 20.89
CA GLY A 137 -1.83 20.59 20.59
C GLY A 137 -2.64 21.89 20.73
N GLY A 138 -3.94 21.81 21.06
CA GLY A 138 -4.81 22.97 21.17
C GLY A 138 -4.85 23.81 19.89
N ALA A 139 -4.85 25.15 20.01
CA ALA A 139 -4.95 26.03 18.84
C ALA A 139 -3.78 25.90 17.84
N GLY A 140 -2.57 25.59 18.33
CA GLY A 140 -1.41 25.32 17.48
C GLY A 140 -1.53 23.98 16.75
N GLY A 141 -2.01 22.95 17.46
CA GLY A 141 -2.28 21.62 16.91
C GLY A 141 -3.31 21.65 15.78
N VAL A 142 -4.40 22.40 15.94
CA VAL A 142 -5.43 22.56 14.90
C VAL A 142 -4.86 23.17 13.61
N LYS A 143 -4.03 24.23 13.72
CA LYS A 143 -3.40 24.86 12.55
C LYS A 143 -2.43 23.91 11.85
N LEU A 144 -1.63 23.18 12.62
CA LEU A 144 -0.71 22.18 12.08
C LEU A 144 -1.45 21.04 11.40
N ALA A 145 -2.51 20.52 12.03
CA ALA A 145 -3.36 19.47 11.47
C ALA A 145 -4.00 19.91 10.14
N GLN A 146 -4.50 21.14 10.07
CA GLN A 146 -5.05 21.71 8.83
C GLN A 146 -3.98 21.84 7.73
N SER A 147 -2.76 22.27 8.09
CA SER A 147 -1.65 22.39 7.15
C SER A 147 -1.25 21.03 6.57
N LEU A 148 -1.09 20.02 7.43
CA LEU A 148 -0.77 18.65 7.02
C LEU A 148 -1.87 18.05 6.14
N ARG A 149 -3.15 18.25 6.48
CA ARG A 149 -4.28 17.84 5.64
C ARG A 149 -4.22 18.46 4.24
N ASN A 150 -3.94 19.76 4.17
CA ASN A 150 -3.82 20.48 2.90
C ASN A 150 -2.62 19.99 2.08
N MET A 151 -1.47 19.72 2.71
CA MET A 151 -0.30 19.17 2.03
C MET A 151 -0.56 17.76 1.50
N HIS A 152 -1.21 16.92 2.29
CA HIS A 152 -1.60 15.57 1.87
C HIS A 152 -2.54 15.59 0.67
N ALA A 153 -3.58 16.45 0.70
CA ALA A 153 -4.50 16.60 -0.43
C ALA A 153 -3.79 17.07 -1.71
N LYS A 154 -2.84 18.01 -1.59
CA LYS A 154 -2.00 18.46 -2.72
C LYS A 154 -1.10 17.35 -3.26
N ALA A 155 -0.48 16.56 -2.40
CA ALA A 155 0.35 15.43 -2.80
C ALA A 155 -0.48 14.38 -3.56
N LYS A 156 -1.67 14.03 -3.06
CA LYS A 156 -2.60 13.11 -3.72
C LYS A 156 -3.00 13.60 -5.11
N GLY A 157 -3.40 14.87 -5.22
CA GLY A 157 -3.75 15.48 -6.52
C GLY A 157 -2.55 15.51 -7.49
N PHE A 158 -1.34 15.75 -7.00
CA PHE A 158 -0.13 15.70 -7.82
C PHE A 158 0.13 14.29 -8.38
N THR A 159 0.02 13.24 -7.54
CA THR A 159 0.14 11.84 -7.99
C THR A 159 -0.89 11.49 -9.05
N GLU A 160 -2.14 11.92 -8.87
CA GLU A 160 -3.20 11.70 -9.85
C GLU A 160 -2.89 12.38 -11.19
N VAL A 161 -2.43 13.63 -11.17
CA VAL A 161 -2.01 14.35 -12.39
C VAL A 161 -0.86 13.62 -13.08
N VAL A 162 0.16 13.16 -12.34
CA VAL A 162 1.26 12.39 -12.92
C VAL A 162 0.76 11.09 -13.57
N LYS A 163 -0.10 10.33 -12.89
CA LYS A 163 -0.67 9.07 -13.40
C LYS A 163 -1.51 9.30 -14.66
N ASN A 164 -2.40 10.28 -14.64
CA ASN A 164 -3.26 10.60 -15.78
C ASN A 164 -2.46 11.13 -16.96
N ASN A 165 -1.35 11.84 -16.71
CA ASN A 165 -0.42 12.23 -17.76
C ASN A 165 0.25 11.02 -18.41
N GLU A 166 0.57 9.95 -17.67
CA GLU A 166 1.11 8.73 -18.29
C GLU A 166 0.07 8.00 -19.14
N VAL A 167 -1.20 7.95 -18.69
CA VAL A 167 -2.30 7.42 -19.50
C VAL A 167 -2.49 8.23 -20.78
N PHE A 168 -2.47 9.57 -20.68
CA PHE A 168 -2.58 10.47 -21.83
C PHE A 168 -1.54 10.17 -22.91
N LYS A 169 -0.29 9.90 -22.53
CA LYS A 169 0.79 9.54 -23.47
C LYS A 169 0.53 8.24 -24.21
N GLY A 170 -0.10 7.27 -23.56
CA GLY A 170 -0.45 5.98 -24.20
C GLY A 170 -1.60 6.10 -25.20
N LEU A 171 -2.46 7.10 -25.05
CA LEU A 171 -3.66 7.28 -25.88
C LEU A 171 -3.46 8.26 -27.04
N CYS A 172 -2.50 9.19 -26.94
CA CYS A 172 -2.34 10.26 -27.91
C CYS A 172 -1.33 9.94 -29.04
N PRO A 173 -1.53 10.52 -30.25
CA PRO A 173 -0.57 10.40 -31.34
C PRO A 173 0.82 10.99 -30.98
N PRO A 174 1.90 10.52 -31.63
CA PRO A 174 3.28 10.94 -31.33
C PRO A 174 3.51 12.46 -31.40
N GLU A 175 2.78 13.19 -32.25
CA GLU A 175 2.92 14.64 -32.39
C GLU A 175 2.46 15.41 -31.14
N MET A 176 1.39 14.98 -30.48
CA MET A 176 0.94 15.60 -29.22
C MET A 176 1.84 15.24 -28.04
N TRP A 177 2.53 14.09 -28.12
CA TRP A 177 3.51 13.68 -27.13
C TRP A 177 4.74 14.59 -27.11
N GLU A 178 5.24 15.01 -28.28
CA GLU A 178 6.37 15.93 -28.36
C GLU A 178 6.00 17.34 -27.82
N MET A 179 4.83 17.86 -28.15
CA MET A 179 4.34 19.13 -27.57
C MET A 179 4.22 19.06 -26.04
N PHE A 180 3.82 17.91 -25.51
CA PHE A 180 3.71 17.70 -24.07
C PHE A 180 5.09 17.62 -23.39
N LYS A 181 6.09 16.99 -24.03
CA LYS A 181 7.48 16.99 -23.54
C LYS A 181 8.06 18.41 -23.47
N ASP A 182 7.83 19.21 -24.49
CA ASP A 182 8.30 20.60 -24.53
C ASP A 182 7.70 21.43 -23.39
N ALA A 183 6.41 21.22 -23.10
CA ALA A 183 5.76 21.82 -21.94
C ALA A 183 6.32 21.31 -20.61
N GLN A 184 6.67 20.02 -20.50
CA GLN A 184 7.32 19.46 -19.31
C GLN A 184 8.74 19.99 -19.10
N ALA A 185 9.48 20.28 -20.17
CA ALA A 185 10.84 20.82 -20.08
C ALA A 185 10.89 22.18 -19.34
N GLN A 186 9.80 22.96 -19.41
CA GLN A 186 9.66 24.26 -18.74
C GLN A 186 9.31 24.16 -17.24
N GLN A 187 9.06 22.95 -16.71
CA GLN A 187 8.81 22.77 -15.28
C GLN A 187 10.04 23.13 -14.44
N SER A 188 9.80 23.67 -13.24
CA SER A 188 10.87 23.97 -12.29
C SER A 188 11.61 22.69 -11.87
N GLU A 189 12.90 22.83 -11.57
CA GLU A 189 13.74 21.71 -11.13
C GLU A 189 13.16 20.93 -9.94
N PRO A 190 12.64 21.58 -8.86
CA PRO A 190 11.97 20.86 -7.78
C PRO A 190 10.76 20.05 -8.25
N THR A 191 9.97 20.59 -9.19
CA THR A 191 8.80 19.88 -9.73
C THR A 191 9.23 18.66 -10.53
N ARG A 192 10.28 18.76 -11.35
CA ARG A 192 10.80 17.63 -12.14
C ARG A 192 11.31 16.51 -11.24
N MET A 193 12.01 16.85 -10.15
CA MET A 193 12.44 15.87 -9.15
C MET A 193 11.24 15.13 -8.54
N LEU A 194 10.22 15.88 -8.10
CA LEU A 194 9.01 15.28 -7.53
C LEU A 194 8.26 14.39 -8.54
N VAL A 195 8.16 14.80 -9.81
CA VAL A 195 7.56 13.97 -10.87
C VAL A 195 8.37 12.69 -11.07
N ALA A 196 9.70 12.78 -11.13
CA ALA A 196 10.57 11.62 -11.33
C ALA A 196 10.45 10.61 -10.18
N GLU A 197 10.51 11.08 -8.92
CA GLU A 197 10.33 10.24 -7.73
C GLU A 197 8.93 9.60 -7.67
N THR A 198 7.90 10.27 -8.18
CA THR A 198 6.53 9.75 -8.19
C THR A 198 6.34 8.67 -9.24
N LYS A 199 7.11 8.68 -10.34
CA LYS A 199 7.04 7.68 -11.41
C LYS A 199 7.79 6.39 -11.11
N THR A 200 8.79 6.44 -10.23
CA THR A 200 9.60 5.28 -9.85
C THR A 200 8.98 4.46 -8.73
N LYS A 201 7.83 4.90 -8.20
CA LYS A 201 6.98 4.18 -7.24
C LYS A 201 5.87 3.43 -7.98
#